data_AF-A0A7Y8Y4Y2-F1
#
_entry.id   AF-A0A7Y8Y4Y2-F1
#
_cell.length_a   1.000
_cell.length_b   1.000
_cell.length_c   1.000
_cell.angle_alpha   90.00
_cell.angle_beta   90.00
_cell.angle_gamma   90.00
#
_symmetry.space_group_name_H-M   'P 1'
#
loop_
_entity.id
_entity.type
_entity.pdbx_description
1 polymer ?
#
loop_
_entity_poly.entity_id
_entity_poly.type
_entity_poly.pdbx_seq_one_letter_code
_entity_poly.pdbx_strand_id
1 'polypeptide(L)'
;MKKILLCLFLLAQSVLSAQLQPVFVAEYPISADWYVGFDNLGANYYVKDNTLYKEKEGKTLQYKNISFGRIERVDILNPMNLVLFYKDFNAVVFLDNQLNEIRRYNFSDYAEPIAVTAIGNASQNRLWLYNSINQQIGLFDYLKNSVSYLSQPIKGNIVHYETDFNYFHWIDDQGNRYSCNLFGKLFSFGKMPVEAKSRFVSDKSALYLKDGNLYYFSFDGNTQPIVDLGEKSVSGFWYDAQNLAIFTPEGISIYKLKLR
;
A
#
# COMPACT_ATOMS: atom_id res chain seq x y z
N MET A 1 8.35 -33.71 -44.25
CA MET A 1 8.98 -33.65 -42.92
C MET A 1 9.59 -32.28 -42.59
N LYS A 2 10.51 -31.71 -43.39
CA LYS A 2 11.10 -30.36 -43.13
C LYS A 2 10.07 -29.22 -42.94
N LYS A 3 8.99 -29.19 -43.73
CA LYS A 3 7.94 -28.15 -43.61
C LYS A 3 7.10 -28.27 -42.33
N ILE A 4 6.89 -29.49 -41.83
CA ILE A 4 6.16 -29.74 -40.57
C ILE A 4 7.03 -29.35 -39.37
N LEU A 5 8.33 -29.65 -39.43
CA LEU A 5 9.30 -29.23 -38.41
C LEU A 5 9.42 -27.70 -38.33
N LEU A 6 9.37 -27.00 -39.47
CA LEU A 6 9.38 -25.54 -39.54
C LEU A 6 8.11 -24.92 -38.94
N CYS A 7 6.93 -25.51 -39.18
CA CYS A 7 5.68 -25.06 -38.54
C CYS A 7 5.69 -25.30 -37.02
N LEU A 8 6.22 -26.43 -36.54
CA LEU A 8 6.40 -26.70 -35.11
C LEU A 8 7.38 -25.71 -34.46
N PHE A 9 8.43 -25.30 -35.17
CA PHE A 9 9.38 -24.31 -34.69
C PHE A 9 8.78 -22.88 -34.63
N LEU A 10 7.94 -22.51 -35.60
CA LEU A 10 7.22 -21.23 -35.60
C LEU A 10 6.09 -21.19 -34.55
N LEU A 11 5.41 -22.31 -34.29
CA LEU A 11 4.42 -22.43 -33.21
C LEU A 11 5.09 -22.37 -31.82
N ALA A 12 6.27 -22.96 -31.65
CA ALA A 12 7.03 -22.89 -30.40
C ALA A 12 7.46 -21.45 -30.03
N GLN A 13 7.71 -20.57 -31.02
CA GLN A 13 8.02 -19.15 -30.74
C GLN A 13 6.80 -18.34 -30.30
N SER A 14 5.58 -18.79 -30.60
CA SER A 14 4.35 -18.08 -30.20
C SER A 14 3.94 -18.30 -28.74
N VAL A 15 4.60 -19.21 -28.02
CA VAL A 15 4.33 -19.50 -26.59
C VAL A 15 5.29 -18.78 -25.65
N LEU A 16 6.14 -17.87 -26.15
CA LEU A 16 6.84 -16.92 -25.29
C LEU A 16 5.81 -15.93 -24.74
N SER A 17 5.27 -16.23 -23.55
CA SER A 17 4.50 -15.27 -22.75
C SER A 17 5.30 -13.98 -22.68
N ALA A 18 4.71 -12.89 -23.18
CA ALA A 18 5.30 -11.57 -23.11
C ALA A 18 5.53 -11.22 -21.64
N GLN A 19 6.80 -11.22 -21.24
CA GLN A 19 7.22 -10.96 -19.88
C GLN A 19 7.02 -9.49 -19.53
N LEU A 20 6.58 -9.22 -18.30
CA LEU A 20 6.47 -7.85 -17.80
C LEU A 20 7.87 -7.30 -17.58
N GLN A 21 8.21 -6.24 -18.32
CA GLN A 21 9.52 -5.60 -18.33
C GLN A 21 9.35 -4.13 -17.96
N PRO A 22 9.86 -3.69 -16.79
CA PRO A 22 9.81 -2.30 -16.39
C PRO A 22 10.85 -1.46 -17.17
N VAL A 23 10.51 -0.21 -17.47
CA VAL A 23 11.39 0.73 -18.18
C VAL A 23 11.97 1.71 -17.17
N PHE A 24 13.29 1.71 -16.98
CA PHE A 24 13.98 2.61 -16.05
C PHE A 24 13.70 4.09 -16.38
N VAL A 25 13.51 4.91 -15.35
CA VAL A 25 13.22 6.35 -15.45
C VAL A 25 14.28 7.17 -14.71
N ALA A 26 14.53 6.86 -13.43
CA ALA A 26 15.39 7.64 -12.57
C ALA A 26 15.85 6.83 -11.36
N GLU A 27 16.92 7.28 -10.71
CA GLU A 27 17.41 6.72 -9.45
C GLU A 27 17.70 7.87 -8.48
N TYR A 28 17.35 7.68 -7.22
CA TYR A 28 17.59 8.62 -6.14
C TYR A 28 18.45 7.95 -5.06
N PRO A 29 19.58 8.54 -4.65
CA PRO A 29 20.46 7.97 -3.61
C PRO A 29 19.89 8.21 -2.19
N ILE A 30 18.62 7.85 -1.99
CA ILE A 30 17.90 7.99 -0.73
C ILE A 30 17.88 6.63 -0.04
N SER A 31 18.67 6.50 1.02
CA SER A 31 18.58 5.36 1.92
C SER A 31 17.43 5.58 2.91
N ALA A 32 16.34 4.82 2.76
CA ALA A 32 15.13 4.88 3.58
C ALA A 32 14.80 3.49 4.17
N ASP A 33 14.18 3.47 5.36
CA ASP A 33 13.72 2.21 5.99
C ASP A 33 12.56 1.61 5.18
N TRP A 34 11.66 2.48 4.73
CA TRP A 34 10.60 2.13 3.79
C TRP A 34 10.09 3.39 3.08
N TYR A 35 9.61 3.20 1.86
CA TYR A 35 9.05 4.27 1.04
C TYR A 35 7.53 4.30 1.14
N VAL A 36 6.98 5.50 1.26
CA VAL A 36 5.54 5.71 1.40
C VAL A 36 4.88 5.88 0.03
N GLY A 37 5.50 6.64 -0.86
CA GLY A 37 4.95 6.93 -2.18
C GLY A 37 5.32 8.32 -2.70
N PHE A 38 4.78 8.67 -3.87
CA PHE A 38 4.73 10.04 -4.32
C PHE A 38 3.28 10.51 -4.43
N ASP A 39 3.07 11.82 -4.32
CA ASP A 39 1.75 12.42 -4.52
C ASP A 39 1.59 13.06 -5.90
N ASN A 40 0.35 13.44 -6.23
CA ASN A 40 0.02 14.17 -7.45
C ASN A 40 0.56 15.61 -7.49
N LEU A 41 1.11 16.12 -6.37
CA LEU A 41 1.77 17.42 -6.30
C LEU A 41 3.28 17.28 -6.57
N GLY A 42 3.78 16.08 -6.86
CA GLY A 42 5.18 15.81 -7.18
C GLY A 42 6.11 15.71 -5.97
N ALA A 43 5.58 15.51 -4.76
CA ALA A 43 6.39 15.26 -3.57
C ALA A 43 6.59 13.75 -3.36
N ASN A 44 7.81 13.36 -2.99
CA ASN A 44 8.18 12.01 -2.58
C ASN A 44 8.15 11.90 -1.06
N TYR A 45 7.69 10.76 -0.55
CA TYR A 45 7.54 10.49 0.88
C TYR A 45 8.23 9.19 1.25
N TYR A 46 9.03 9.23 2.30
CA TYR A 46 9.71 8.05 2.83
C TYR A 46 9.90 8.17 4.33
N VAL A 47 10.09 7.03 5.00
CA VAL A 47 10.41 6.98 6.42
C VAL A 47 11.82 6.48 6.61
N LYS A 48 12.57 7.18 7.46
CA LYS A 48 13.93 6.81 7.87
C LYS A 48 14.12 7.16 9.33
N ASP A 49 14.67 6.24 10.12
CA ASP A 49 14.94 6.42 11.54
C ASP A 49 13.68 6.92 12.30
N ASN A 50 12.54 6.30 12.00
CA ASN A 50 11.22 6.64 12.54
C ASN A 50 10.80 8.11 12.33
N THR A 51 11.28 8.72 11.24
CA THR A 51 10.98 10.10 10.84
C THR A 51 10.38 10.08 9.45
N LEU A 52 9.24 10.74 9.26
CA LEU A 52 8.66 10.95 7.93
C LEU A 52 9.40 12.09 7.25
N TYR A 53 9.88 11.86 6.04
CA TYR A 53 10.44 12.86 5.16
C TYR A 53 9.52 13.11 3.97
N LYS A 54 9.46 14.37 3.54
CA LYS A 54 8.82 14.83 2.32
C LYS A 54 9.82 15.62 1.50
N GLU A 55 10.07 15.16 0.28
CA GLU A 55 10.97 15.85 -0.65
C GLU A 55 10.22 16.35 -1.87
N LYS A 56 10.42 17.63 -2.21
CA LYS A 56 9.87 18.24 -3.43
C LYS A 56 10.78 19.35 -3.90
N GLU A 57 11.19 19.30 -5.18
CA GLU A 57 11.97 20.37 -5.83
C GLU A 57 13.24 20.77 -5.04
N GLY A 58 13.94 19.78 -4.47
CA GLY A 58 15.16 20.00 -3.67
C GLY A 58 14.92 20.54 -2.26
N LYS A 59 13.67 20.72 -1.84
CA LYS A 59 13.30 21.03 -0.45
C LYS A 59 12.92 19.75 0.29
N THR A 60 13.45 19.61 1.49
CA THR A 60 13.18 18.48 2.38
C THR A 60 12.48 18.99 3.63
N LEU A 61 11.30 18.44 3.91
CA LEU A 61 10.58 18.62 5.17
C LEU A 61 10.62 17.31 5.94
N GLN A 62 10.54 17.40 7.26
CA GLN A 62 10.49 16.20 8.10
C GLN A 62 9.51 16.36 9.25
N TYR A 63 8.93 15.24 9.68
CA TYR A 63 8.13 15.15 10.89
C TYR A 63 8.55 13.95 11.73
N LYS A 64 8.73 14.18 13.03
CA LYS A 64 9.11 13.16 14.00
C LYS A 64 8.29 13.35 15.28
N ASN A 65 7.80 12.24 15.83
CA ASN A 65 7.16 12.22 17.13
C ASN A 65 7.65 11.01 17.92
N ILE A 66 8.55 11.26 18.87
CA ILE A 66 9.19 10.20 19.67
C ILE A 66 8.20 9.62 20.69
N SER A 67 7.26 10.43 21.17
CA SER A 67 6.33 10.06 22.23
C SER A 67 5.29 9.03 21.81
N PHE A 68 5.06 8.84 20.51
CA PHE A 68 4.10 7.87 19.97
C PHE A 68 4.75 6.59 19.42
N GLY A 69 6.03 6.35 19.73
CA GLY A 69 6.71 5.14 19.29
C GLY A 69 6.88 5.11 17.77
N ARG A 70 6.76 3.92 17.16
CA ARG A 70 7.06 3.72 15.75
C ARG A 70 5.89 4.15 14.85
N ILE A 71 6.20 4.83 13.75
CA ILE A 71 5.25 5.06 12.64
C ILE A 71 4.94 3.70 12.02
N GLU A 72 3.71 3.22 12.22
CA GLU A 72 3.20 1.99 11.61
C GLU A 72 2.80 2.25 10.17
N ARG A 73 2.14 3.39 9.91
CA ARG A 73 1.65 3.74 8.57
C ARG A 73 1.66 5.23 8.33
N VAL A 74 1.84 5.58 7.06
CA VAL A 74 1.69 6.92 6.52
C VAL A 74 0.74 6.81 5.33
N ASP A 75 -0.35 7.57 5.37
CA ASP A 75 -1.31 7.67 4.29
C ASP A 75 -1.20 9.07 3.66
N ILE A 76 -0.82 9.06 2.38
CA ILE A 76 -0.59 10.25 1.55
C ILE A 76 -1.71 10.47 0.52
N LEU A 77 -2.84 9.75 0.65
CA LEU A 77 -3.95 9.80 -0.30
C LEU A 77 -4.51 11.23 -0.45
N ASN A 78 -4.48 12.00 0.64
CA ASN A 78 -4.75 13.44 0.63
C ASN A 78 -3.46 14.22 0.96
N PRO A 79 -2.75 14.77 -0.04
CA PRO A 79 -1.49 15.50 0.16
C PRO A 79 -1.61 16.78 1.00
N MET A 80 -2.84 17.27 1.19
CA MET A 80 -3.15 18.43 2.01
C MET A 80 -3.49 18.05 3.45
N ASN A 81 -3.70 16.77 3.73
CA ASN A 81 -4.07 16.24 5.03
C ASN A 81 -3.51 14.82 5.19
N LEU A 82 -2.20 14.74 5.44
CA LEU A 82 -1.48 13.49 5.59
C LEU A 82 -1.86 12.83 6.92
N VAL A 83 -1.91 11.50 6.95
CA VAL A 83 -2.31 10.75 8.14
C VAL A 83 -1.19 9.80 8.55
N LEU A 84 -0.68 9.97 9.77
CA LEU A 84 0.32 9.10 10.37
C LEU A 84 -0.32 8.27 11.46
N PHE A 85 -0.13 6.97 11.41
CA PHE A 85 -0.65 6.03 12.38
C PHE A 85 0.46 5.47 13.25
N TYR A 86 0.24 5.54 14.56
CA TYR A 86 1.12 5.05 15.62
C TYR A 86 0.37 3.96 16.38
N LYS A 87 0.54 2.72 15.93
CA LYS A 87 -0.21 1.56 16.44
C LYS A 87 0.05 1.28 17.92
N ASP A 88 1.31 1.36 18.35
CA ASP A 88 1.71 1.07 19.73
C ASP A 88 1.03 1.99 20.76
N PHE A 89 0.72 3.23 20.35
CA PHE A 89 0.05 4.23 21.17
C PHE A 89 -1.42 4.44 20.77
N ASN A 90 -1.92 3.61 19.84
CA ASN A 90 -3.28 3.66 19.34
C ASN A 90 -3.70 5.09 18.93
N ALA A 91 -2.77 5.79 18.27
CA ALA A 91 -2.88 7.22 17.98
C ALA A 91 -2.75 7.50 16.50
N VAL A 92 -3.46 8.53 16.05
CA VAL A 92 -3.37 9.07 14.70
C VAL A 92 -3.01 10.55 14.76
N VAL A 93 -2.11 10.97 13.88
CA VAL A 93 -1.67 12.35 13.73
C VAL A 93 -1.96 12.80 12.30
N PHE A 94 -2.58 13.97 12.17
CA PHE A 94 -2.79 14.64 10.90
C PHE A 94 -1.74 15.71 10.70
N LEU A 95 -1.14 15.74 9.51
CA LEU A 95 -0.21 16.80 9.11
C LEU A 95 -0.75 17.59 7.92
N ASP A 96 -0.46 18.88 7.89
CA ASP A 96 -0.63 19.69 6.69
C ASP A 96 0.42 19.35 5.62
N ASN A 97 0.33 20.02 4.47
CA ASN A 97 1.27 19.81 3.37
C ASN A 97 2.72 20.27 3.67
N GLN A 98 2.95 21.00 4.76
CA GLN A 98 4.25 21.44 5.26
C GLN A 98 4.78 20.50 6.36
N LEU A 99 4.10 19.38 6.60
CA LEU A 99 4.36 18.43 7.68
C LEU A 99 4.18 19.02 9.09
N ASN A 100 3.46 20.13 9.24
CA ASN A 100 3.07 20.61 10.55
C ASN A 100 1.92 19.76 11.08
N GLU A 101 1.99 19.41 12.36
CA GLU A 101 0.87 18.75 13.00
C GLU A 101 -0.31 19.71 13.14
N ILE A 102 -1.47 19.32 12.60
CA ILE A 102 -2.70 20.10 12.67
C ILE A 102 -3.74 19.50 13.62
N ARG A 103 -3.62 18.20 13.93
CA ARG A 103 -4.60 17.47 14.74
C ARG A 103 -4.05 16.12 15.16
N ARG A 104 -4.51 15.59 16.30
CA ARG A 104 -4.24 14.23 16.75
C ARG A 104 -5.45 13.63 17.46
N TYR A 105 -5.54 12.30 17.46
CA TYR A 105 -6.47 11.53 18.29
C TYR A 105 -5.79 10.31 18.87
N ASN A 106 -6.13 9.97 20.11
CA ASN A 106 -5.79 8.69 20.71
C ASN A 106 -7.09 7.91 20.93
N PHE A 107 -7.18 6.74 20.31
CA PHE A 107 -8.37 5.91 20.35
C PHE A 107 -8.56 5.19 21.70
N SER A 108 -7.56 5.25 22.57
CA SER A 108 -7.63 4.78 23.96
C SER A 108 -8.35 5.75 24.88
N ASP A 109 -8.55 7.01 24.46
CA ASP A 109 -9.19 8.05 25.29
C ASP A 109 -10.74 7.97 25.24
N TYR A 110 -11.30 7.10 24.41
CA TYR A 110 -12.75 6.90 24.30
C TYR A 110 -13.27 6.03 25.46
N ALA A 111 -14.51 6.31 25.89
CA ALA A 111 -15.16 5.58 26.98
C ALA A 111 -15.20 4.06 26.72
N GLU A 112 -15.49 3.67 25.49
CA GLU A 112 -15.31 2.30 25.00
C GLU A 112 -14.00 2.25 24.22
N PRO A 113 -12.97 1.55 24.71
CA PRO A 113 -11.67 1.49 24.05
C PRO A 113 -11.78 0.93 22.63
N ILE A 114 -11.16 1.63 21.68
CA ILE A 114 -11.11 1.21 20.27
C ILE A 114 -9.69 0.77 19.98
N ALA A 115 -9.45 -0.52 19.77
CA ALA A 115 -8.12 -1.01 19.41
C ALA A 115 -7.93 -0.94 17.89
N VAL A 116 -7.38 0.17 17.41
CA VAL A 116 -7.18 0.35 15.97
C VAL A 116 -5.95 -0.45 15.53
N THR A 117 -6.11 -1.31 14.54
CA THR A 117 -4.97 -2.02 13.92
C THR A 117 -4.86 -1.82 12.42
N ALA A 118 -5.85 -1.17 11.81
CA ALA A 118 -5.77 -0.64 10.45
C ALA A 118 -6.50 0.70 10.39
N ILE A 119 -5.92 1.65 9.67
CA ILE A 119 -6.46 2.99 9.48
C ILE A 119 -6.00 3.56 8.14
N GLY A 120 -6.80 4.46 7.56
CA GLY A 120 -6.45 5.20 6.35
C GLY A 120 -7.49 6.24 5.98
N ASN A 121 -7.19 7.11 5.02
CA ASN A 121 -8.07 8.17 4.58
C ASN A 121 -9.35 7.61 3.96
N ALA A 122 -10.49 8.24 4.30
CA ALA A 122 -11.78 8.01 3.66
C ALA A 122 -12.40 9.35 3.21
N SER A 123 -13.44 9.28 2.40
CA SER A 123 -14.19 10.46 1.97
C SER A 123 -14.89 11.19 3.12
N GLN A 124 -15.20 12.48 2.91
CA GLN A 124 -16.01 13.31 3.79
C GLN A 124 -15.43 13.51 5.18
N ASN A 125 -14.15 13.85 5.27
CA ASN A 125 -13.47 14.11 6.53
C ASN A 125 -13.53 12.94 7.52
N ARG A 126 -13.33 11.73 7.00
CA ARG A 126 -13.32 10.50 7.79
C ARG A 126 -12.04 9.72 7.56
N LEU A 127 -11.73 8.84 8.51
CA LEU A 127 -10.77 7.78 8.33
C LEU A 127 -11.51 6.44 8.31
N TRP A 128 -11.09 5.54 7.43
CA TRP A 128 -11.33 4.13 7.64
C TRP A 128 -10.63 3.68 8.91
N LEU A 129 -11.26 2.80 9.67
CA LEU A 129 -10.63 2.10 10.78
C LEU A 129 -11.06 0.64 10.82
N TYR A 130 -10.17 -0.22 11.29
CA TYR A 130 -10.51 -1.56 11.74
C TYR A 130 -10.23 -1.65 13.23
N ASN A 131 -11.26 -1.99 14.01
CA ASN A 131 -11.14 -2.21 15.44
C ASN A 131 -10.97 -3.72 15.70
N SER A 132 -9.82 -4.11 16.24
CA SER A 132 -9.50 -5.52 16.49
C SER A 132 -10.27 -6.13 17.66
N ILE A 133 -10.86 -5.31 18.56
CA ILE A 133 -11.68 -5.82 19.68
C ILE A 133 -13.00 -6.41 19.16
N ASN A 134 -13.75 -5.62 18.37
CA ASN A 134 -15.03 -6.06 17.82
C ASN A 134 -14.91 -6.69 16.42
N GLN A 135 -13.72 -6.65 15.82
CA GLN A 135 -13.41 -7.16 14.48
C GLN A 135 -14.25 -6.48 13.39
N GLN A 136 -14.57 -5.20 13.55
CA GLN A 136 -15.39 -4.45 12.60
C GLN A 136 -14.60 -3.37 11.87
N ILE A 137 -14.93 -3.19 10.59
CA ILE A 137 -14.53 -2.04 9.80
C ILE A 137 -15.54 -0.91 10.07
N GLY A 138 -15.01 0.29 10.31
CA GLY A 138 -15.80 1.48 10.56
C GLY A 138 -15.20 2.73 9.93
N LEU A 139 -15.90 3.83 10.14
CA LEU A 139 -15.49 5.16 9.75
C LEU A 139 -15.40 6.06 10.98
N PHE A 140 -14.26 6.69 11.16
CA PHE A 140 -14.03 7.71 12.17
C PHE A 140 -14.21 9.10 11.56
N ASP A 141 -15.26 9.82 11.97
CA ASP A 141 -15.45 11.24 11.64
C ASP A 141 -14.64 12.09 12.59
N TYR A 142 -13.52 12.63 12.10
CA TYR A 142 -12.62 13.42 12.92
C TYR A 142 -13.16 14.82 13.20
N LEU A 143 -14.16 15.33 12.48
CA LEU A 143 -14.79 16.59 12.85
C LEU A 143 -15.78 16.41 14.01
N LYS A 144 -16.48 15.27 14.04
CA LYS A 144 -17.48 14.94 15.08
C LYS A 144 -16.91 14.15 16.25
N ASN A 145 -15.67 13.67 16.12
CA ASN A 145 -15.03 12.79 17.10
C ASN A 145 -15.85 11.51 17.37
N SER A 146 -16.37 10.88 16.32
CA SER A 146 -17.30 9.75 16.44
C SER A 146 -16.95 8.62 15.47
N VAL A 147 -17.13 7.38 15.92
CA VAL A 147 -16.95 6.18 15.10
C VAL A 147 -18.30 5.54 14.75
N SER A 148 -18.47 5.19 13.48
CA SER A 148 -19.59 4.40 12.98
C SER A 148 -19.07 3.08 12.39
N TYR A 149 -19.45 1.95 12.97
CA TYR A 149 -19.13 0.63 12.42
C TYR A 149 -20.08 0.27 11.27
N LEU A 150 -19.52 -0.22 10.17
CA LEU A 150 -20.26 -0.50 8.94
C LEU A 150 -20.42 -2.00 8.69
N SER A 151 -19.37 -2.78 8.97
CA SER A 151 -19.37 -4.21 8.72
C SER A 151 -19.93 -4.98 9.92
N GLN A 152 -20.44 -6.19 9.67
CA GLN A 152 -20.46 -7.22 10.71
C GLN A 152 -19.00 -7.58 11.09
N PRO A 153 -18.77 -8.23 12.25
CA PRO A 153 -17.47 -8.77 12.57
C PRO A 153 -16.91 -9.61 11.42
N ILE A 154 -15.74 -9.25 10.91
CA ILE A 154 -15.07 -9.97 9.83
C ILE A 154 -14.29 -11.14 10.42
N LYS A 155 -14.14 -12.22 9.64
CA LYS A 155 -13.38 -13.41 10.05
C LYS A 155 -11.93 -13.30 9.59
N GLY A 156 -11.03 -13.95 10.34
CA GLY A 156 -9.61 -14.00 10.03
C GLY A 156 -8.86 -12.74 10.45
N ASN A 157 -7.53 -12.82 10.43
CA ASN A 157 -6.68 -11.68 10.78
C ASN A 157 -6.29 -10.90 9.53
N ILE A 158 -6.42 -9.57 9.56
CA ILE A 158 -5.92 -8.71 8.49
C ILE A 158 -4.39 -8.80 8.48
N VAL A 159 -3.82 -9.31 7.39
CA VAL A 159 -2.35 -9.40 7.18
C VAL A 159 -1.83 -8.28 6.29
N HIS A 160 -2.66 -7.77 5.39
CA HIS A 160 -2.38 -6.62 4.53
C HIS A 160 -3.67 -5.84 4.30
N TYR A 161 -3.58 -4.52 4.22
CA TYR A 161 -4.72 -3.68 3.88
C TYR A 161 -4.29 -2.45 3.11
N GLU A 162 -5.21 -1.91 2.32
CA GLU A 162 -5.09 -0.64 1.61
C GLU A 162 -6.44 0.08 1.65
N THR A 163 -6.41 1.40 1.56
CA THR A 163 -7.61 2.23 1.60
C THR A 163 -7.58 3.24 0.49
N ASP A 164 -8.76 3.51 -0.07
CA ASP A 164 -9.02 4.70 -0.84
C ASP A 164 -10.19 5.49 -0.22
N PHE A 165 -10.61 6.58 -0.87
CA PHE A 165 -11.69 7.42 -0.37
C PHE A 165 -13.04 6.69 -0.18
N ASN A 166 -13.25 5.55 -0.83
CA ASN A 166 -14.51 4.85 -0.95
C ASN A 166 -14.48 3.39 -0.48
N TYR A 167 -13.29 2.78 -0.37
CA TYR A 167 -13.12 1.37 -0.07
C TYR A 167 -12.00 1.12 0.94
N PHE A 168 -12.26 0.17 1.83
CA PHE A 168 -11.26 -0.50 2.65
C PHE A 168 -11.01 -1.88 2.05
N HIS A 169 -9.79 -2.16 1.59
CA HIS A 169 -9.39 -3.44 1.01
C HIS A 169 -8.48 -4.18 1.99
N TRP A 170 -8.63 -5.50 2.10
CA TRP A 170 -7.73 -6.31 2.92
C TRP A 170 -7.52 -7.72 2.39
N ILE A 171 -6.46 -8.34 2.89
CA ILE A 171 -6.17 -9.76 2.77
C ILE A 171 -6.22 -10.35 4.18
N ASP A 172 -6.86 -11.50 4.34
CA ASP A 172 -6.79 -12.26 5.58
C ASP A 172 -5.59 -13.22 5.64
N ASP A 173 -5.37 -13.84 6.80
CA ASP A 173 -4.31 -14.82 7.05
C ASP A 173 -4.45 -16.13 6.24
N GLN A 174 -5.56 -16.33 5.53
CA GLN A 174 -5.78 -17.42 4.58
C GLN A 174 -5.63 -17.00 3.11
N GLY A 175 -5.24 -15.75 2.87
CA GLY A 175 -5.04 -15.17 1.55
C GLY A 175 -6.31 -14.71 0.86
N ASN A 176 -7.48 -14.75 1.51
CA ASN A 176 -8.71 -14.25 0.92
C ASN A 176 -8.68 -12.72 0.85
N ARG A 177 -8.92 -12.17 -0.33
CA ARG A 177 -9.01 -10.74 -0.56
C ARG A 177 -10.46 -10.27 -0.52
N TYR A 178 -10.68 -9.18 0.20
CA TYR A 178 -11.97 -8.53 0.32
C TYR A 178 -11.89 -7.03 0.17
N SER A 179 -13.05 -6.39 0.03
CA SER A 179 -13.21 -4.96 0.27
C SER A 179 -14.55 -4.65 0.93
N CYS A 180 -14.62 -3.50 1.59
CA CYS A 180 -15.82 -2.92 2.19
C CYS A 180 -15.98 -1.50 1.65
N ASN A 181 -17.16 -1.15 1.15
CA ASN A 181 -17.45 0.21 0.72
C ASN A 181 -18.01 1.08 1.85
N LEU A 182 -18.19 2.38 1.60
CA LEU A 182 -18.73 3.37 2.57
C LEU A 182 -20.11 3.02 3.17
N PHE A 183 -20.84 2.07 2.58
CA PHE A 183 -22.15 1.62 3.04
C PHE A 183 -22.09 0.26 3.76
N GLY A 184 -20.91 -0.28 4.02
CA GLY A 184 -20.72 -1.58 4.68
C GLY A 184 -20.86 -2.78 3.75
N LYS A 185 -21.06 -2.58 2.45
CA LYS A 185 -21.18 -3.69 1.49
C LYS A 185 -19.82 -4.34 1.30
N LEU A 186 -19.78 -5.66 1.52
CA LEU A 186 -18.59 -6.48 1.36
C LEU A 186 -18.49 -7.07 -0.05
N PHE A 187 -17.27 -7.12 -0.58
CA PHE A 187 -16.92 -7.75 -1.85
C PHE A 187 -15.79 -8.77 -1.60
N SER A 188 -15.82 -9.88 -2.33
CA SER A 188 -14.77 -10.91 -2.31
C SER A 188 -14.17 -11.04 -3.69
N PHE A 189 -12.84 -11.14 -3.77
CA PHE A 189 -12.10 -11.15 -5.03
C PHE A 189 -11.39 -12.48 -5.31
N GLY A 190 -11.34 -13.38 -4.31
CA GLY A 190 -10.64 -14.65 -4.38
C GLY A 190 -9.39 -14.68 -3.51
N LYS A 191 -8.53 -15.68 -3.74
CA LYS A 191 -7.31 -15.87 -2.95
C LYS A 191 -6.07 -15.38 -3.69
N MET A 192 -5.11 -14.82 -2.95
CA MET A 192 -3.78 -14.49 -3.43
C MET A 192 -2.71 -14.90 -2.41
N PRO A 193 -1.43 -14.99 -2.80
CA PRO A 193 -0.33 -15.20 -1.86
C PRO A 193 -0.33 -14.18 -0.72
N VAL A 194 -0.07 -14.64 0.50
CA VAL A 194 0.01 -13.80 1.71
C VAL A 194 1.46 -13.35 1.86
N GLU A 195 1.75 -12.12 1.44
CA GLU A 195 3.07 -11.52 1.56
C GLU A 195 2.94 -10.14 2.21
N ALA A 196 3.82 -9.83 3.17
CA ALA A 196 3.80 -8.56 3.91
C ALA A 196 4.00 -7.35 3.01
N LYS A 197 4.69 -7.53 1.87
CA LYS A 197 4.89 -6.51 0.84
C LYS A 197 4.02 -6.87 -0.34
N SER A 198 2.76 -6.47 -0.25
CA SER A 198 1.76 -6.63 -1.31
C SER A 198 1.20 -5.27 -1.70
N ARG A 199 0.72 -5.17 -2.94
CA ARG A 199 0.00 -3.98 -3.41
C ARG A 199 -1.11 -4.34 -4.37
N PHE A 200 -2.31 -3.84 -4.13
CA PHE A 200 -3.41 -4.00 -5.07
C PHE A 200 -3.20 -3.08 -6.29
N VAL A 201 -3.39 -3.64 -7.48
CA VAL A 201 -3.30 -2.91 -8.75
C VAL A 201 -4.70 -2.60 -9.27
N SER A 202 -5.60 -3.57 -9.13
CA SER A 202 -7.01 -3.48 -9.49
C SER A 202 -7.80 -4.51 -8.71
N ASP A 203 -9.11 -4.58 -8.91
CA ASP A 203 -9.94 -5.68 -8.38
C ASP A 203 -9.51 -7.07 -8.88
N LYS A 204 -8.76 -7.13 -10.00
CA LYS A 204 -8.37 -8.37 -10.67
C LYS A 204 -6.88 -8.68 -10.58
N SER A 205 -6.07 -7.80 -9.99
CA SER A 205 -4.63 -7.98 -9.95
C SER A 205 -3.94 -7.32 -8.77
N ALA A 206 -2.78 -7.85 -8.42
CA ALA A 206 -1.91 -7.36 -7.37
C ALA A 206 -0.44 -7.56 -7.74
N LEU A 207 0.43 -6.82 -7.07
CA LEU A 207 1.86 -7.07 -7.03
C LEU A 207 2.23 -7.58 -5.64
N TYR A 208 3.23 -8.44 -5.55
CA TYR A 208 3.82 -8.82 -4.27
C TYR A 208 5.31 -9.10 -4.40
N LEU A 209 6.05 -8.85 -3.32
CA LEU A 209 7.48 -9.13 -3.23
C LEU A 209 7.69 -10.41 -2.42
N LYS A 210 8.40 -11.38 -3.00
CA LYS A 210 8.76 -12.63 -2.35
C LYS A 210 10.20 -13.01 -2.69
N ASP A 211 11.00 -13.31 -1.67
CA ASP A 211 12.40 -13.71 -1.80
C ASP A 211 13.22 -12.75 -2.69
N GLY A 212 12.98 -11.43 -2.54
CA GLY A 212 13.62 -10.37 -3.32
C GLY A 212 13.13 -10.22 -4.76
N ASN A 213 12.15 -11.02 -5.19
CA ASN A 213 11.58 -10.99 -6.54
C ASN A 213 10.17 -10.38 -6.52
N LEU A 214 9.89 -9.50 -7.48
CA LEU A 214 8.58 -8.88 -7.64
C LEU A 214 7.72 -9.71 -8.59
N TYR A 215 6.50 -10.04 -8.17
CA TYR A 215 5.56 -10.84 -8.93
C TYR A 215 4.31 -10.03 -9.27
N TYR A 216 3.80 -10.26 -10.48
CA TYR A 216 2.44 -9.91 -10.85
C TYR A 216 1.52 -11.10 -10.64
N PHE A 217 0.40 -10.84 -9.98
CA PHE A 217 -0.67 -11.81 -9.74
C PHE A 217 -1.97 -11.30 -10.36
N SER A 218 -2.69 -12.19 -11.04
CA SER A 218 -4.09 -11.98 -11.40
C SER A 218 -4.98 -13.08 -10.85
N PHE A 219 -6.19 -12.68 -10.44
CA PHE A 219 -7.17 -13.58 -9.80
C PHE A 219 -7.77 -14.63 -10.74
N ASP A 220 -7.47 -14.55 -12.05
CA ASP A 220 -7.79 -15.58 -13.04
C ASP A 220 -6.74 -16.72 -13.09
N GLY A 221 -5.74 -16.69 -12.20
CA GLY A 221 -4.76 -17.76 -12.02
C GLY A 221 -3.43 -17.54 -12.71
N ASN A 222 -3.21 -16.39 -13.35
CA ASN A 222 -1.90 -16.06 -13.93
C ASN A 222 -1.00 -15.41 -12.88
N THR A 223 0.16 -16.03 -12.64
CA THR A 223 1.24 -15.47 -11.81
C THR A 223 2.50 -15.47 -12.65
N GLN A 224 3.14 -14.31 -12.77
CA GLN A 224 4.38 -14.19 -13.53
C GLN A 224 5.37 -13.28 -12.79
N PRO A 225 6.67 -13.63 -12.78
CA PRO A 225 7.69 -12.72 -12.28
C PRO A 225 7.77 -11.49 -13.18
N ILE A 226 8.01 -10.33 -12.58
CA ILE A 226 8.44 -9.13 -13.30
C ILE A 226 9.96 -9.27 -13.45
N VAL A 227 10.42 -9.33 -14.70
CA VAL A 227 11.81 -9.65 -14.96
C VAL A 227 12.60 -8.39 -15.21
N ASP A 228 13.79 -8.43 -14.62
CA ASP A 228 14.84 -7.42 -14.72
C ASP A 228 14.54 -6.11 -13.96
N LEU A 229 14.75 -6.16 -12.64
CA LEU A 229 14.91 -4.94 -11.86
C LEU A 229 16.37 -4.45 -11.83
N GLY A 230 17.33 -5.21 -12.40
CA GLY A 230 18.77 -4.91 -12.31
C GLY A 230 19.37 -4.92 -10.89
N GLU A 231 18.54 -5.01 -9.84
CA GLU A 231 18.93 -4.77 -8.46
C GLU A 231 19.05 -6.07 -7.65
N LYS A 232 20.18 -6.22 -6.95
CA LYS A 232 20.53 -7.44 -6.21
C LYS A 232 19.99 -7.49 -4.78
N SER A 233 19.20 -6.50 -4.33
CA SER A 233 18.78 -6.39 -2.93
C SER A 233 17.47 -5.61 -2.75
N VAL A 234 16.43 -5.98 -3.49
CA VAL A 234 15.10 -5.35 -3.37
C VAL A 234 14.55 -5.53 -1.95
N SER A 235 14.46 -4.42 -1.22
CA SER A 235 13.91 -4.35 0.13
C SER A 235 12.44 -3.94 0.13
N GLY A 236 11.90 -3.41 -0.96
CA GLY A 236 10.48 -3.09 -1.06
C GLY A 236 10.11 -2.51 -2.42
N PHE A 237 8.82 -2.24 -2.60
CA PHE A 237 8.32 -1.58 -3.81
C PHE A 237 7.07 -0.75 -3.54
N TRP A 238 6.78 0.16 -4.46
CA TRP A 238 5.54 0.92 -4.51
C TRP A 238 5.08 1.01 -5.95
N TYR A 239 3.77 0.99 -6.19
CA TYR A 239 3.23 1.04 -7.56
C TYR A 239 1.95 1.87 -7.66
N ASP A 240 1.95 2.92 -8.45
CA ASP A 240 0.71 3.64 -8.79
C ASP A 240 0.83 4.32 -10.14
N ALA A 241 -0.28 4.38 -10.87
CA ALA A 241 -0.38 5.03 -12.16
C ALA A 241 0.79 4.64 -13.12
N GLN A 242 1.13 3.35 -13.17
CA GLN A 242 2.24 2.76 -13.95
C GLN A 242 3.65 3.14 -13.49
N ASN A 243 3.80 3.90 -12.41
CA ASN A 243 5.09 4.18 -11.79
C ASN A 243 5.38 3.07 -10.79
N LEU A 244 6.48 2.36 -11.00
CA LEU A 244 7.02 1.39 -10.07
C LEU A 244 8.25 2.02 -9.41
N ALA A 245 8.24 2.12 -8.10
CA ALA A 245 9.44 2.44 -7.32
C ALA A 245 9.94 1.15 -6.67
N ILE A 246 11.24 0.90 -6.77
CA ILE A 246 11.94 -0.20 -6.10
C ILE A 246 12.91 0.40 -5.10
N PHE A 247 12.99 -0.19 -3.91
CA PHE A 247 13.87 0.29 -2.84
C PHE A 247 14.93 -0.75 -2.55
N THR A 248 16.14 -0.27 -2.34
CA THR A 248 17.29 -1.04 -1.89
C THR A 248 17.94 -0.30 -0.73
N PRO A 249 18.89 -0.93 -0.02
CA PRO A 249 19.72 -0.20 0.94
C PRO A 249 20.48 0.99 0.31
N GLU A 250 20.77 0.92 -0.99
CA GLU A 250 21.55 1.92 -1.74
C GLU A 250 20.72 3.11 -2.23
N GLY A 251 19.44 2.92 -2.53
CA GLY A 251 18.62 3.99 -3.08
C GLY A 251 17.21 3.57 -3.52
N ILE A 252 16.60 4.43 -4.32
CA ILE A 252 15.25 4.28 -4.86
C ILE A 252 15.32 4.39 -6.39
N SER A 253 14.99 3.31 -7.08
CA SER A 253 14.90 3.27 -8.54
C SER A 253 13.45 3.37 -9.00
N ILE A 254 13.19 4.26 -9.95
CA ILE A 254 11.87 4.50 -10.54
C ILE A 254 11.82 3.91 -11.95
N TYR A 255 10.75 3.20 -12.24
CA TYR A 255 10.46 2.59 -13.52
C TYR A 255 9.03 2.90 -13.98
N LYS A 256 8.79 2.81 -15.30
CA LYS A 256 7.45 2.64 -15.86
C LYS A 256 7.15 1.17 -16.05
N LEU A 257 6.09 0.69 -15.41
CA LEU A 257 5.60 -0.67 -15.57
C LEU A 257 4.14 -0.63 -16.03
N LYS A 258 3.88 -1.16 -17.23
CA LYS A 258 2.52 -1.30 -17.76
C LYS A 258 1.99 -2.68 -17.43
N LEU A 259 1.04 -2.72 -16.50
CA LEU A 259 0.27 -3.92 -16.20
C LEU A 259 -0.96 -3.97 -17.13
N ARG A 260 -1.29 -5.17 -17.62
CA ARG A 260 -2.35 -5.40 -18.60
C ARG A 260 -3.74 -5.32 -17.97
#